data_AF-A0A2V8WZP8-F1
#
_entry.id   AF-A0A2V8WZP8-F1
#
_cell.length_a   1.000
_cell.length_b   1.000
_cell.length_c   1.000
_cell.angle_alpha   90.00
_cell.angle_beta   90.00
_cell.angle_gamma   90.00
#
_symmetry.space_group_name_H-M   'P 1'
#
loop_
_entity.id
_entity.type
_entity.pdbx_description
1 polymer ?
#
loop_
_entity_poly.entity_id
_entity_poly.type
_entity_poly.pdbx_seq_one_letter_code
_entity_poly.pdbx_strand_id
1 'polypeptide(L)'
;MQGTPTPLSVLGSQADAERQRIRQQFEAGAGAREVLLAQCDLADRNVEQIFAELLRVHDREPDGLCLLALGGYGRRMLFPYSDLDILFLFGSERAEEESRPLISEFSRTLWDIGFRVSSAGRTLEECKRTEEDNAEFHLALLDRRFLSGDSTLFERLDTKILPASERQARPFLLA
;
A
#
# COMPACT_ATOMS: atom_id res chain seq x y z
N MET A 1 27.32 5.30 1.92
CA MET A 1 27.42 5.02 0.46
C MET A 1 26.00 4.86 -0.05
N GLN A 2 25.44 5.89 -0.69
CA GLN A 2 24.10 5.81 -1.29
C GLN A 2 24.20 4.85 -2.48
N GLY A 3 23.65 3.64 -2.34
CA GLY A 3 23.53 2.69 -3.45
C GLY A 3 22.64 3.25 -4.58
N THR A 4 22.87 2.84 -5.81
CA THR A 4 21.91 3.12 -6.89
C THR A 4 20.60 2.36 -6.61
N PRO A 5 19.41 2.94 -6.83
CA PRO A 5 18.16 2.18 -6.78
C PRO A 5 18.20 1.00 -7.75
N THR A 6 17.46 -0.06 -7.44
CA THR A 6 17.38 -1.25 -8.27
C THR A 6 16.85 -0.86 -9.66
N PRO A 7 17.54 -1.22 -10.76
CA PRO A 7 17.09 -0.83 -12.09
C PRO A 7 15.69 -1.35 -12.41
N LEU A 8 14.87 -0.55 -13.11
CA LEU A 8 13.53 -0.95 -13.55
C LEU A 8 13.54 -2.25 -14.37
N SER A 9 14.59 -2.48 -15.16
CA SER A 9 14.76 -3.72 -15.93
C SER A 9 14.88 -4.96 -15.04
N VAL A 10 15.44 -4.82 -13.83
CA VAL A 10 15.55 -5.89 -12.85
C VAL A 10 14.23 -6.06 -12.11
N LEU A 11 13.65 -4.98 -11.57
CA LEU A 11 12.38 -5.01 -10.86
C LEU A 11 11.25 -5.56 -11.73
N GLY A 12 11.10 -5.05 -12.94
CA GLY A 12 10.09 -5.49 -13.90
C GLY A 12 10.24 -6.96 -14.27
N SER A 13 11.46 -7.40 -14.61
CA SER A 13 11.71 -8.81 -14.97
C SER A 13 11.40 -9.77 -13.81
N GLN A 14 11.74 -9.39 -12.57
CA GLN A 14 11.44 -10.20 -11.39
C GLN A 14 9.93 -10.26 -11.11
N ALA A 15 9.25 -9.11 -11.20
CA ALA A 15 7.80 -9.05 -11.02
C ALA A 15 7.07 -9.89 -12.08
N ASP A 16 7.45 -9.78 -13.35
CA ASP A 16 6.84 -10.53 -14.45
C ASP A 16 7.07 -12.04 -14.33
N ALA A 17 8.28 -12.47 -13.96
CA ALA A 17 8.59 -13.87 -13.73
C ALA A 17 7.73 -14.46 -12.60
N GLU A 18 7.55 -13.72 -11.50
CA GLU A 18 6.70 -14.16 -10.40
C GLU A 18 5.21 -14.17 -10.78
N ARG A 19 4.71 -13.16 -11.50
CA ARG A 19 3.33 -13.17 -12.02
C ARG A 19 3.08 -14.41 -12.90
N GLN A 20 4.04 -14.75 -13.77
CA GLN A 20 3.94 -15.94 -14.62
C GLN A 20 3.91 -17.22 -13.78
N ARG A 21 4.76 -17.33 -12.75
CA ARG A 21 4.76 -18.47 -11.82
C ARG A 21 3.41 -18.62 -11.12
N ILE A 22 2.88 -17.53 -10.55
CA ILE A 22 1.58 -17.52 -9.85
C ILE A 22 0.46 -17.95 -10.80
N ARG A 23 0.48 -17.45 -12.04
CA ARG A 23 -0.48 -17.85 -13.07
C ARG A 23 -0.39 -19.35 -13.39
N GLN A 24 0.81 -19.89 -13.57
CA GLN A 24 1.02 -21.32 -13.83
C GLN A 24 0.50 -22.19 -12.68
N GLN A 25 0.68 -21.75 -11.42
CA GLN A 25 0.12 -22.44 -10.26
C GLN A 25 -1.41 -22.49 -10.31
N PHE A 26 -2.06 -21.37 -10.64
CA PHE A 26 -3.51 -21.33 -10.81
C PHE A 26 -3.98 -22.26 -11.94
N GLU A 27 -3.32 -22.21 -13.11
CA GLU A 27 -3.63 -23.07 -14.25
C GLU A 27 -3.40 -24.57 -13.95
N ALA A 28 -2.49 -24.89 -13.03
CA ALA A 28 -2.23 -26.24 -12.54
C ALA A 28 -3.23 -26.71 -11.44
N GLY A 29 -4.20 -25.87 -11.06
CA GLY A 29 -5.26 -26.23 -10.11
C GLY A 29 -5.03 -25.77 -8.66
N ALA A 30 -4.10 -24.84 -8.42
CA ALA A 30 -3.96 -24.21 -7.09
C ALA A 30 -5.24 -23.49 -6.67
N GLY A 31 -5.48 -23.42 -5.36
CA GLY A 31 -6.68 -22.79 -4.83
C GLY A 31 -6.72 -21.28 -5.07
N ALA A 32 -7.90 -20.72 -5.35
CA ALA A 32 -8.03 -19.28 -5.60
C ALA A 32 -7.45 -18.41 -4.46
N ARG A 33 -7.70 -18.79 -3.20
CA ARG A 33 -7.15 -18.09 -2.03
C ARG A 33 -5.63 -18.10 -1.99
N GLU A 34 -5.00 -19.23 -2.33
CA GLU A 34 -3.55 -19.37 -2.38
C GLU A 34 -2.95 -18.42 -3.41
N VAL A 35 -3.57 -18.34 -4.59
CA VAL A 35 -3.15 -17.46 -5.68
C VAL A 35 -3.33 -15.98 -5.34
N LEU A 36 -4.44 -15.61 -4.69
CA LEU A 36 -4.67 -14.23 -4.23
C LEU A 36 -3.62 -13.79 -3.19
N LEU A 37 -3.27 -14.68 -2.26
CA LEU A 37 -2.21 -14.41 -1.29
C LEU A 37 -0.86 -14.25 -1.98
N ALA A 38 -0.51 -15.12 -2.93
CA ALA A 38 0.75 -15.01 -3.66
C ALA A 38 0.84 -13.71 -4.50
N GLN A 39 -0.26 -13.27 -5.11
CA GLN A 39 -0.31 -11.96 -5.79
C GLN A 39 -0.12 -10.80 -4.81
N CYS A 40 -0.76 -10.88 -3.63
CA CYS A 40 -0.61 -9.87 -2.59
C CYS A 40 0.83 -9.81 -2.07
N ASP A 41 1.47 -10.96 -1.82
CA ASP A 41 2.85 -11.04 -1.35
C ASP A 41 3.85 -10.53 -2.40
N LEU A 42 3.56 -10.72 -3.69
CA LEU A 42 4.33 -10.11 -4.76
C LEU A 42 4.18 -8.57 -4.76
N ALA A 43 2.96 -8.05 -4.58
CA ALA A 43 2.72 -6.62 -4.50
C ALA A 43 3.37 -5.99 -3.27
N ASP A 44 3.19 -6.58 -2.07
CA ASP A 44 3.76 -6.12 -0.80
C ASP A 44 5.28 -5.98 -0.91
N ARG A 45 5.97 -7.03 -1.40
CA ARG A 45 7.43 -7.02 -1.56
C ARG A 45 7.92 -5.88 -2.46
N ASN A 46 7.27 -5.66 -3.60
CA ASN A 46 7.66 -4.59 -4.52
C ASN A 46 7.38 -3.22 -3.93
N VAL A 47 6.21 -3.02 -3.31
CA VAL A 47 5.85 -1.77 -2.64
C VAL A 47 6.86 -1.44 -1.54
N GLU A 48 7.15 -2.39 -0.65
CA GLU A 48 8.08 -2.20 0.46
C GLU A 48 9.50 -1.91 -0.03
N GLN A 49 9.98 -2.67 -1.03
CA GLN A 49 11.32 -2.48 -1.59
C GLN A 49 11.44 -1.11 -2.27
N ILE A 50 10.52 -0.75 -3.17
CA ILE A 50 10.57 0.51 -3.91
C ILE A 50 10.46 1.68 -2.94
N PHE A 51 9.57 1.62 -1.95
CA PHE A 51 9.43 2.67 -0.96
C PHE A 51 10.71 2.88 -0.15
N ALA A 52 11.33 1.80 0.34
CA ALA A 52 12.58 1.88 1.10
C ALA A 52 13.75 2.42 0.26
N GLU A 53 13.86 2.01 -1.01
CA GLU A 53 14.88 2.53 -1.92
C GLU A 53 14.69 4.03 -2.19
N LEU A 54 13.46 4.48 -2.40
CA LEU A 54 13.17 5.88 -2.65
C LEU A 54 13.37 6.76 -1.42
N LEU A 55 13.01 6.31 -0.22
CA LEU A 55 13.37 7.01 1.02
C LEU A 55 14.87 7.27 1.09
N ARG A 56 15.69 6.26 0.77
CA ARG A 56 17.16 6.37 0.75
C ARG A 56 17.69 7.29 -0.35
N VAL A 57 17.08 7.28 -1.54
CA VAL A 57 17.48 8.17 -2.66
C VAL A 57 17.15 9.63 -2.36
N HIS A 58 16.02 9.86 -1.69
CA HIS A 58 15.58 11.20 -1.28
C HIS A 58 16.20 11.65 0.06
N ASP A 59 17.15 10.88 0.62
CA ASP A 59 17.82 11.12 1.91
C ASP A 59 16.82 11.42 3.05
N ARG A 60 15.77 10.60 3.12
CA ARG A 60 14.63 10.80 4.00
C ARG A 60 14.41 9.58 4.90
N GLU A 61 14.13 9.86 6.16
CA GLU A 61 13.58 8.89 7.10
C GLU A 61 12.05 8.77 6.92
N PRO A 62 11.46 7.59 7.20
CA PRO A 62 10.02 7.39 7.05
C PRO A 62 9.15 8.24 8.00
N ASP A 63 9.76 8.92 8.97
CA ASP A 63 9.06 9.72 9.99
C ASP A 63 8.03 10.68 9.37
N GLY A 64 6.80 10.63 9.89
CA GLY A 64 5.73 11.48 9.39
C GLY A 64 5.05 11.00 8.10
N LEU A 65 5.44 9.84 7.54
CA LEU A 65 4.80 9.21 6.39
C LEU A 65 4.62 7.70 6.59
N CYS A 66 3.39 7.20 6.43
CA CYS A 66 3.05 5.78 6.52
C CYS A 66 2.28 5.31 5.29
N LEU A 67 2.60 4.11 4.79
CA LEU A 67 1.93 3.47 3.67
C LEU A 67 1.00 2.37 4.17
N LEU A 68 -0.27 2.45 3.79
CA LEU A 68 -1.28 1.44 4.11
C LEU A 68 -1.90 0.90 2.82
N ALA A 69 -2.15 -0.41 2.77
CA ALA A 69 -3.07 -1.01 1.81
C ALA A 69 -4.51 -0.82 2.29
N LEU A 70 -5.42 -0.46 1.39
CA LEU A 70 -6.85 -0.34 1.65
C LEU A 70 -7.67 -1.37 0.83
N GLY A 71 -8.96 -1.47 1.13
CA GLY A 71 -9.91 -2.26 0.33
C GLY A 71 -9.50 -3.72 0.15
N GLY A 72 -9.63 -4.23 -1.09
CA GLY A 72 -9.28 -5.61 -1.44
C GLY A 72 -7.80 -5.93 -1.19
N TYR A 73 -6.91 -4.97 -1.45
CA TYR A 73 -5.48 -5.13 -1.19
C TYR A 73 -5.17 -5.19 0.32
N GLY A 74 -5.86 -4.39 1.11
CA GLY A 74 -5.83 -4.41 2.57
C GLY A 74 -6.24 -5.77 3.14
N ARG A 75 -7.32 -6.37 2.61
CA ARG A 75 -7.80 -7.72 2.96
C ARG A 75 -6.97 -8.87 2.37
N ARG A 76 -5.88 -8.59 1.64
CA ARG A 76 -5.08 -9.60 0.91
C ARG A 76 -5.90 -10.41 -0.11
N MET A 77 -6.86 -9.76 -0.76
CA MET A 77 -7.67 -10.30 -1.86
C MET A 77 -7.36 -9.57 -3.16
N LEU A 78 -6.11 -9.70 -3.62
CA LEU A 78 -5.63 -9.02 -4.83
C LEU A 78 -5.82 -9.90 -6.06
N PHE A 79 -6.80 -9.57 -6.91
CA PHE A 79 -7.07 -10.30 -8.14
C PHE A 79 -6.09 -9.88 -9.26
N PRO A 80 -5.92 -10.71 -10.30
CA PRO A 80 -5.17 -10.30 -11.49
C PRO A 80 -5.71 -8.97 -12.03
N TYR A 81 -4.78 -8.04 -12.30
CA TYR A 81 -5.08 -6.70 -12.82
C TYR A 81 -5.85 -5.77 -11.87
N SER A 82 -6.07 -6.15 -10.62
CA SER A 82 -6.58 -5.22 -9.59
C SER A 82 -5.59 -4.07 -9.36
N ASP A 83 -6.14 -2.89 -9.07
CA ASP A 83 -5.37 -1.76 -8.58
C ASP A 83 -4.85 -2.03 -7.16
N LEU A 84 -3.70 -1.47 -6.85
CA LEU A 84 -3.17 -1.37 -5.50
C LEU A 84 -3.75 -0.11 -4.86
N ASP A 85 -4.77 -0.28 -4.01
CA ASP A 85 -5.33 0.80 -3.22
C ASP A 85 -4.37 1.16 -2.07
N ILE A 86 -3.66 2.28 -2.20
CA ILE A 86 -2.62 2.73 -1.26
C ILE A 86 -3.01 4.06 -0.62
N LEU A 87 -2.97 4.11 0.71
CA LEU A 87 -3.05 5.36 1.47
C LEU A 87 -1.65 5.79 1.91
N PHE A 88 -1.26 6.99 1.49
CA PHE A 88 -0.17 7.74 2.10
C PHE A 88 -0.73 8.56 3.27
N LEU A 89 -0.47 8.07 4.48
CA LEU A 89 -0.87 8.72 5.72
C LEU A 89 0.23 9.65 6.21
N PHE A 90 -0.10 10.93 6.41
CA PHE A 90 0.84 11.95 6.84
C PHE A 90 0.62 12.39 8.28
N GLY A 91 1.71 12.68 8.98
CA GLY A 91 1.68 13.25 10.32
C GLY A 91 1.28 14.74 10.34
N SER A 92 1.44 15.45 9.21
CA SER A 92 1.09 16.87 9.04
C SER A 92 0.98 17.22 7.55
N GLU A 93 0.35 18.36 7.23
CA GLU A 93 0.29 18.91 5.86
C GLU A 93 1.70 19.18 5.30
N ARG A 94 2.63 19.63 6.15
CA ARG A 94 4.03 19.81 5.75
C ARG A 94 4.67 18.50 5.31
N ALA A 95 4.44 17.40 6.03
CA ALA A 95 4.96 16.09 5.67
C ALA A 95 4.36 15.61 4.33
N GLU A 96 3.09 15.94 4.05
CA GLU A 96 2.47 15.68 2.75
C GLU A 96 3.19 16.44 1.63
N GLU A 97 3.33 17.75 1.76
CA GLU A 97 3.98 18.61 0.76
C GLU A 97 5.40 18.14 0.45
N GLU A 98 6.17 17.87 1.49
CA GLU A 98 7.54 17.39 1.37
C GLU A 98 7.60 16.01 0.69
N SER A 99 6.58 15.15 0.84
CA SER A 99 6.55 13.78 0.28
C SER A 99 6.14 13.69 -1.19
N ARG A 100 5.61 14.77 -1.79
CA ARG A 100 5.08 14.76 -3.17
C ARG A 100 6.06 14.22 -4.23
N PRO A 101 7.37 14.60 -4.23
CA PRO A 101 8.32 14.08 -5.22
C PRO A 101 8.52 12.58 -5.09
N LEU A 102 8.71 12.09 -3.86
CA LEU A 102 8.88 10.67 -3.55
C LEU A 102 7.65 9.86 -3.99
N ILE A 103 6.44 10.33 -3.66
CA ILE A 103 5.18 9.66 -4.02
C ILE A 103 5.00 9.60 -5.54
N SER A 104 5.30 10.71 -6.25
CA SER A 104 5.23 10.72 -7.72
C SER A 104 6.20 9.72 -8.35
N GLU A 105 7.42 9.59 -7.81
CA GLU A 105 8.39 8.61 -8.29
C GLU A 105 7.96 7.18 -7.97
N PHE A 106 7.53 6.94 -6.73
CA PHE A 106 7.01 5.65 -6.27
C PHE A 106 5.88 5.12 -7.16
N SER A 107 4.86 5.96 -7.41
CA SER A 107 3.71 5.58 -8.24
C SER A 107 4.12 5.31 -9.69
N ARG A 108 5.07 6.08 -10.24
CA ARG A 108 5.61 5.82 -11.59
C ARG A 108 6.39 4.52 -11.64
N THR A 109 7.27 4.25 -10.67
CA THR A 109 8.06 3.02 -10.62
C THR A 109 7.16 1.78 -10.56
N LEU A 110 6.10 1.81 -9.74
CA LEU A 110 5.13 0.71 -9.69
C LEU A 110 4.39 0.52 -11.02
N TRP A 111 4.01 1.62 -11.66
CA TRP A 111 3.37 1.60 -12.99
C TRP A 111 4.27 0.97 -14.05
N ASP A 112 5.54 1.34 -14.07
CA ASP A 112 6.52 0.87 -15.05
C ASP A 112 6.80 -0.64 -14.93
N ILE A 113 6.59 -1.22 -13.74
CA ILE A 113 6.72 -2.68 -13.50
C ILE A 113 5.37 -3.41 -13.53
N GLY A 114 4.33 -2.76 -14.06
CA GLY A 114 3.04 -3.38 -14.37
C GLY A 114 2.02 -3.41 -13.23
N PHE A 115 2.25 -2.72 -12.11
CA PHE A 115 1.20 -2.50 -11.11
C PHE A 115 0.38 -1.26 -11.45
N ARG A 116 -0.91 -1.29 -11.17
CA ARG A 116 -1.76 -0.10 -11.17
C ARG A 116 -1.92 0.37 -9.74
N VAL A 117 -1.80 1.67 -9.50
CA VAL A 117 -1.88 2.25 -8.16
C VAL A 117 -3.05 3.22 -8.12
N SER A 118 -3.98 2.95 -7.23
CA SER A 118 -5.03 3.87 -6.82
C SER A 118 -4.59 4.44 -5.48
N SER A 119 -4.19 5.71 -5.45
CA SER A 119 -3.60 6.30 -4.23
C SER A 119 -4.39 7.48 -3.69
N ALA A 120 -4.51 7.53 -2.37
CA ALA A 120 -4.97 8.70 -1.63
C ALA A 120 -3.88 9.21 -0.70
N GLY A 121 -3.81 10.53 -0.52
CA GLY A 121 -3.00 11.18 0.51
C GLY A 121 -3.88 11.81 1.56
N ARG A 122 -3.65 11.52 2.84
CA ARG A 122 -4.42 12.10 3.95
C ARG A 122 -3.56 12.30 5.19
N THR A 123 -3.84 13.36 5.94
CA THR A 123 -3.36 13.53 7.30
C THR A 123 -4.21 12.73 8.31
N LEU A 124 -3.69 12.54 9.52
CA LEU A 124 -4.47 11.93 10.62
C LEU A 124 -5.76 12.71 10.94
N GLU A 125 -5.75 14.04 10.82
CA GLU A 125 -6.92 14.86 11.12
C GLU A 125 -8.00 14.75 10.04
N GLU A 126 -7.60 14.63 8.77
CA GLU A 126 -8.54 14.38 7.67
C GLU A 126 -9.16 12.99 7.78
N CYS A 127 -8.40 11.98 8.24
CA CYS A 127 -8.96 10.64 8.47
C CYS A 127 -10.04 10.60 9.57
N LYS A 128 -10.11 11.60 10.47
CA LYS A 128 -11.20 11.70 11.46
C LYS A 128 -12.51 12.17 10.87
N ARG A 129 -12.44 12.95 9.79
CA ARG A 129 -13.60 13.67 9.27
C ARG A 129 -14.37 12.73 8.36
N THR A 130 -15.52 12.24 8.86
CA THR A 130 -16.52 11.62 8.00
C THR A 130 -17.16 12.71 7.16
N GLU A 131 -16.75 12.80 5.91
CA GLU A 131 -17.36 13.67 4.91
C GLU A 131 -18.47 12.88 4.22
N GLU A 132 -19.69 13.44 4.15
CA GLU A 132 -20.85 12.77 3.54
C GLU A 132 -20.57 12.35 2.09
N ASP A 133 -19.77 13.14 1.37
CA ASP A 133 -19.39 12.89 -0.03
C ASP A 133 -18.23 11.88 -0.18
N ASN A 134 -17.67 11.36 0.92
CA ASN A 134 -16.49 10.48 0.88
C ASN A 134 -16.66 9.22 1.73
N ALA A 135 -17.88 8.66 1.74
CA ALA A 135 -18.17 7.40 2.43
C ALA A 135 -17.31 6.22 1.92
N GLU A 136 -16.95 6.22 0.64
CA GLU A 136 -16.13 5.16 0.03
C GLU A 136 -14.73 5.05 0.67
N PHE A 137 -14.08 6.18 0.93
CA PHE A 137 -12.78 6.18 1.61
C PHE A 137 -12.87 5.59 3.01
N HIS A 138 -13.88 5.99 3.80
CA HIS A 138 -14.07 5.49 5.17
C HIS A 138 -14.37 4.00 5.19
N LEU A 139 -15.14 3.49 4.22
CA LEU A 139 -15.35 2.06 4.05
C LEU A 139 -14.05 1.33 3.70
N ALA A 140 -13.25 1.86 2.77
CA ALA A 140 -11.96 1.27 2.40
C ALA A 140 -10.95 1.30 3.57
N LEU A 141 -11.05 2.28 4.45
CA LEU A 141 -10.22 2.43 5.65
C LEU A 141 -10.47 1.33 6.69
N LEU A 142 -11.62 0.67 6.66
CA LEU A 142 -11.92 -0.49 7.51
C LEU A 142 -10.96 -1.67 7.24
N ASP A 143 -10.51 -1.79 5.99
CA ASP A 143 -9.63 -2.86 5.52
C ASP A 143 -8.15 -2.52 5.64
N ARG A 144 -7.81 -1.38 6.24
CA ARG A 144 -6.43 -0.88 6.30
C ARG A 144 -5.45 -1.94 6.82
N ARG A 145 -4.32 -2.04 6.14
CA ARG A 145 -3.20 -2.90 6.53
C ARG A 145 -1.90 -2.12 6.36
N PHE A 146 -1.09 -2.12 7.40
CA PHE A 146 0.24 -1.52 7.35
C PHE A 146 1.10 -2.22 6.28
N LEU A 147 1.79 -1.42 5.47
CA LEU A 147 2.78 -1.88 4.50
C LEU A 147 4.18 -1.42 4.93
N SER A 148 4.39 -0.12 5.08
CA SER A 148 5.71 0.44 5.39
C SER A 148 5.63 1.86 5.95
N GLY A 149 6.76 2.42 6.38
CA GLY A 149 6.89 3.78 6.88
C GLY A 149 6.72 3.90 8.40
N ASP A 150 6.26 5.06 8.86
CA ASP A 150 6.11 5.40 10.27
C ASP A 150 5.01 4.57 10.94
N SER A 151 5.41 3.49 11.60
CA SER A 151 4.51 2.62 12.36
C SER A 151 3.77 3.33 13.50
N THR A 152 4.33 4.41 14.06
CA THR A 152 3.67 5.16 15.13
C THR A 152 2.47 5.95 14.60
N LEU A 153 2.53 6.43 13.36
CA LEU A 153 1.36 7.03 12.69
C LEU A 153 0.27 6.00 12.45
N PHE A 154 0.63 4.79 12.02
CA PHE A 154 -0.34 3.71 11.85
C PHE A 154 -1.02 3.37 13.17
N GLU A 155 -0.24 3.18 14.25
CA GLU A 155 -0.80 2.92 15.59
C GLU A 155 -1.73 4.04 16.04
N ARG A 156 -1.37 5.31 15.80
CA ARG A 156 -2.24 6.45 16.12
C ARG A 156 -3.56 6.36 15.36
N LEU A 157 -3.52 6.14 14.05
CA LEU A 157 -4.71 5.95 13.23
C LEU A 157 -5.58 4.79 13.77
N ASP A 158 -4.95 3.63 13.99
CA ASP A 158 -5.65 2.39 14.36
C ASP A 158 -6.23 2.41 15.78
N THR A 159 -5.66 3.19 16.70
CA THR A 159 -6.06 3.16 18.12
C THR A 159 -6.82 4.40 18.60
N LYS A 160 -6.54 5.58 18.04
CA LYS A 160 -7.03 6.87 18.57
C LYS A 160 -8.01 7.59 17.67
N ILE A 161 -7.89 7.37 16.37
CA ILE A 161 -8.58 8.20 15.36
C ILE A 161 -9.88 7.52 14.93
N LEU A 162 -9.84 6.21 14.75
CA LEU A 162 -10.99 5.50 14.20
C LEU A 162 -12.04 5.17 15.27
N PRO A 163 -13.34 5.37 14.97
CA PRO A 163 -14.43 5.01 15.86
C PRO A 163 -14.31 3.57 16.37
N ALA A 164 -14.76 3.34 17.60
CA ALA A 164 -14.73 2.00 18.19
C ALA A 164 -15.51 0.96 17.35
N SER A 165 -16.60 1.38 16.69
CA SER A 165 -17.40 0.56 15.78
C SER A 165 -16.59 0.03 14.59
N GLU A 166 -15.78 0.88 13.96
CA GLU A 166 -14.95 0.50 12.81
C GLU A 166 -13.86 -0.50 13.20
N ARG A 167 -13.26 -0.31 14.37
CA ARG A 167 -12.26 -1.23 14.92
C ARG A 167 -12.87 -2.59 15.25
N GLN A 168 -14.09 -2.61 15.78
CA GLN A 168 -14.82 -3.84 16.10
C GLN A 168 -15.33 -4.58 14.87
N ALA A 169 -15.60 -3.88 13.76
CA ALA A 169 -16.02 -4.51 12.50
C ALA A 169 -14.87 -5.23 11.77
N ARG A 170 -13.62 -4.81 11.99
CA ARG A 170 -12.45 -5.29 11.26
C ARG A 170 -12.26 -6.83 11.29
N PRO A 171 -12.39 -7.53 12.44
CA PRO A 171 -12.29 -9.00 12.45
C PRO A 171 -13.38 -9.70 11.61
N PHE A 172 -14.56 -9.11 11.49
CA PHE A 172 -15.65 -9.66 10.67
C PHE A 172 -15.38 -9.51 9.17
N LEU A 173 -14.64 -8.49 8.75
CA LEU A 173 -14.29 -8.24 7.35
C LEU A 173 -13.07 -9.03 6.86
N LEU A 174 -12.27 -9.54 7.81
CA LEU A 174 -11.04 -10.31 7.55
C LEU A 174 -11.23 -11.83 7.71
N ALA A 175 -12.41 -12.28 8.12
CA ALA A 175 -12.79 -13.69 8.28
C ALA A 175 -13.16 -14.33 6.95
#